data_AF-A0A0U1PBZ5-F1
#
_entry.id   AF-A0A0U1PBZ5-F1
#
_cell.length_a   1.000
_cell.length_b   1.000
_cell.length_c   1.000
_cell.angle_alpha   90.00
_cell.angle_beta   90.00
_cell.angle_gamma   90.00
#
_symmetry.space_group_name_H-M   'P 1'
#
loop_
_entity.id
_entity.type
_entity.pdbx_description
1 polymer ?
#
loop_
_entity_poly.entity_id
_entity_poly.type
_entity_poly.pdbx_seq_one_letter_code
_entity_poly.pdbx_strand_id
1 'polypeptide(L)'
;MTHLVFGASGQVGRFLLPRLVARGADVCAVSREPHADGEGVRWLRGTLPDAVPVPRDAAALISLGPVHHFVAWLERATFDGRPRVVALSSMSADTKRASPDPAERAVAAVLAEAERRLAARCEALGLAWTVLRPTLIYGAGSDKSITPLARRAARWHVFPLPAAPGLRQPVHADDLALGV
;
A
#
# COMPACT_ATOMS: atom_id res chain seq x y z
N MET A 1 -1.57 17.06 13.49
CA MET A 1 -1.35 16.89 12.03
C MET A 1 -1.50 15.42 11.74
N THR A 2 -2.65 15.03 11.22
CA THR A 2 -3.06 13.63 11.18
C THR A 2 -2.64 12.94 9.88
N HIS A 3 -2.13 11.72 9.96
CA HIS A 3 -1.87 10.85 8.82
C HIS A 3 -3.00 9.84 8.67
N LEU A 4 -3.76 9.91 7.57
CA LEU A 4 -4.78 8.90 7.25
C LEU A 4 -4.14 7.77 6.45
N VAL A 5 -4.12 6.56 7.00
CA VAL A 5 -3.39 5.41 6.43
C VAL A 5 -4.36 4.29 6.06
N PHE A 6 -4.52 4.02 4.77
CA PHE A 6 -5.27 2.89 4.25
C PHE A 6 -4.42 1.64 4.14
N GLY A 7 -5.01 0.47 4.42
CA GLY A 7 -4.25 -0.79 4.44
C GLY A 7 -3.29 -0.88 5.63
N ALA A 8 -3.58 -0.13 6.70
CA ALA A 8 -2.73 0.03 7.87
C ALA A 8 -2.52 -1.27 8.67
N SER A 9 -3.47 -2.21 8.61
CA SER A 9 -3.34 -3.55 9.21
C SER A 9 -2.52 -4.52 8.34
N GLY A 10 -2.09 -4.10 7.16
CA GLY A 10 -1.28 -4.87 6.23
C GLY A 10 0.20 -4.92 6.60
N GLN A 11 0.98 -5.58 5.74
CA GLN A 11 2.38 -5.90 6.03
C GLN A 11 3.26 -4.65 6.21
N VAL A 12 3.15 -3.68 5.30
CA VAL A 12 3.88 -2.39 5.39
C VAL A 12 3.34 -1.55 6.55
N GLY A 13 2.03 -1.56 6.77
CA GLY A 13 1.39 -0.81 7.85
C GLY A 13 1.91 -1.20 9.23
N ARG A 14 2.16 -2.50 9.47
CA ARG A 14 2.79 -2.99 10.71
C ARG A 14 4.10 -2.26 11.05
N PHE A 15 4.89 -1.89 10.04
CA PHE A 15 6.16 -1.19 10.22
C PHE A 15 6.04 0.34 10.16
N LEU A 16 5.09 0.85 9.38
CA LEU A 16 4.85 2.28 9.20
C LEU A 16 4.21 2.94 10.43
N LEU A 17 3.16 2.33 11.01
CA LEU A 17 2.40 2.98 12.08
C LEU A 17 3.29 3.33 13.30
N PRO A 18 4.13 2.42 13.83
CA PRO A 18 5.02 2.76 14.94
C PRO A 18 6.01 3.87 14.62
N ARG A 19 6.47 3.97 13.35
CA ARG A 19 7.38 5.04 12.92
C ARG A 19 6.69 6.40 12.88
N LEU A 20 5.45 6.46 12.40
CA LEU A 20 4.67 7.70 12.39
C LEU A 20 4.45 8.18 13.83
N VAL A 21 4.03 7.28 14.73
CA VAL A 21 3.84 7.60 16.16
C VAL A 21 5.15 8.05 16.81
N ALA A 22 6.26 7.35 16.57
CA ALA A 22 7.57 7.73 17.11
C ALA A 22 8.07 9.10 16.62
N ARG A 23 7.56 9.58 15.48
CA ARG A 23 7.83 10.93 14.95
C ARG A 23 6.85 11.99 15.49
N GLY A 24 5.98 11.62 16.43
CA GLY A 24 4.98 12.49 17.04
C GLY A 24 3.78 12.77 16.14
N ALA A 25 3.53 11.96 15.11
CA ALA A 25 2.37 12.10 14.25
C ALA A 25 1.13 11.43 14.86
N ASP A 26 -0.03 12.08 14.74
CA ASP A 26 -1.33 11.45 14.99
C ASP A 26 -1.68 10.55 13.81
N VAL A 27 -2.03 9.30 14.07
CA VAL A 27 -2.34 8.34 13.01
C VAL A 27 -3.80 7.94 13.04
N CYS A 28 -4.47 8.09 11.90
CA CYS A 28 -5.79 7.55 11.65
C CYS A 28 -5.65 6.35 10.71
N ALA A 29 -5.71 5.14 11.27
CA ALA A 29 -5.48 3.89 10.55
C ALA A 29 -6.79 3.28 10.06
N VAL A 30 -6.86 2.88 8.79
CA VAL A 30 -8.07 2.29 8.19
C VAL A 30 -7.86 0.79 7.95
N SER A 31 -8.81 0.00 8.46
CA SER A 31 -8.87 -1.46 8.25
C SER A 31 -10.31 -1.91 8.02
N ARG A 32 -10.46 -3.04 7.32
CA ARG A 32 -11.76 -3.69 7.12
C ARG A 32 -12.25 -4.38 8.40
N GLU A 33 -11.29 -4.89 9.17
CA GLU A 33 -11.51 -5.55 10.44
C GLU A 33 -11.46 -4.54 11.59
N PRO A 34 -12.19 -4.78 12.69
CA PRO A 34 -12.09 -3.95 13.88
C PRO A 34 -10.72 -4.12 14.55
N HIS A 35 -10.16 -3.02 15.03
CA HIS A 35 -8.95 -2.98 15.85
C HIS A 35 -9.19 -2.03 17.03
N ALA A 36 -8.57 -2.33 18.17
CA ALA A 36 -8.57 -1.41 19.30
C ALA A 36 -7.63 -0.23 19.03
N ASP A 37 -8.06 0.96 19.45
CA ASP A 37 -7.20 2.13 19.48
C ASP A 37 -6.00 1.90 20.40
N GLY A 38 -4.89 2.55 20.08
CA GLY A 38 -3.65 2.47 20.83
C GLY A 38 -2.96 3.83 20.92
N GLU A 39 -1.81 3.87 21.59
CA GLU A 39 -1.06 5.11 21.76
C GLU A 39 -0.67 5.70 20.39
N GLY A 40 -1.19 6.89 20.07
CA GLY A 40 -0.95 7.59 18.81
C GLY A 40 -1.67 7.03 17.57
N VAL A 41 -2.46 5.95 17.69
CA VAL A 41 -3.19 5.34 16.57
C VAL A 41 -4.67 5.18 16.89
N ARG A 42 -5.49 5.91 16.14
CA ARG A 42 -6.95 5.73 16.09
C ARG A 42 -7.34 4.88 14.89
N TRP A 43 -8.16 3.86 15.10
CA TRP A 43 -8.65 3.00 14.04
C TRP A 43 -10.02 3.42 13.52
N LEU A 44 -10.14 3.44 12.20
CA LEU A 44 -11.41 3.54 11.49
C LEU A 44 -11.69 2.21 10.81
N ARG A 45 -12.90 1.70 11.01
CA ARG A 45 -13.40 0.61 10.19
C ARG A 45 -13.83 1.17 8.84
N GLY A 46 -13.19 0.71 7.78
CA GLY A 46 -13.45 1.19 6.43
C GLY A 46 -12.87 0.28 5.36
N THR A 47 -13.49 0.31 4.19
CA THR A 47 -13.09 -0.44 3.00
C THR A 47 -12.89 0.55 1.87
N LEU A 48 -11.82 0.39 1.09
CA LEU A 48 -11.72 1.05 -0.20
C LEU A 48 -12.50 0.23 -1.25
N PRO A 49 -13.27 0.88 -2.15
CA PRO A 49 -13.29 2.32 -2.42
C PRO A 49 -14.39 3.10 -1.68
N ASP A 50 -15.04 2.50 -0.67
CA ASP A 50 -16.17 3.11 0.04
C ASP A 50 -15.78 4.40 0.77
N ALA A 51 -16.78 5.18 1.19
CA ALA A 51 -16.55 6.42 1.89
C ALA A 51 -15.82 6.19 3.22
N VAL A 52 -14.68 6.84 3.38
CA VAL A 52 -13.91 6.92 4.62
C VAL A 52 -13.69 8.39 4.94
N PRO A 53 -14.04 8.84 6.17
CA PRO A 53 -13.91 10.24 6.55
C PRO A 53 -12.44 10.66 6.62
N VAL A 54 -12.15 11.86 6.14
CA VAL A 54 -10.82 12.47 6.24
C VAL A 54 -10.77 13.36 7.47
N PRO A 55 -9.76 13.22 8.35
CA PRO A 55 -9.53 14.15 9.45
C PRO A 55 -9.39 15.60 8.97
N ARG A 56 -9.93 16.57 9.72
CA ARG A 56 -9.88 17.99 9.33
C ARG A 56 -8.46 18.54 9.19
N ASP A 57 -7.52 18.04 9.99
CA ASP A 57 -6.12 18.45 10.01
C ASP A 57 -5.21 17.44 9.29
N ALA A 58 -5.75 16.71 8.30
CA ALA A 58 -5.00 15.72 7.55
C ALA A 58 -3.77 16.36 6.89
N ALA A 59 -2.59 15.90 7.29
CA ALA A 59 -1.31 16.31 6.71
C ALA A 59 -0.88 15.36 5.57
N ALA A 60 -1.31 14.10 5.64
CA ALA A 60 -1.01 13.11 4.60
C ALA A 60 -2.14 12.09 4.43
N LEU A 61 -2.34 11.67 3.17
CA LEU A 61 -3.19 10.55 2.76
C LEU A 61 -2.29 9.44 2.22
N ILE A 62 -2.19 8.34 2.94
CA ILE A 62 -1.25 7.25 2.65
C ILE A 62 -2.03 5.99 2.30
N SER A 63 -1.80 5.42 1.13
CA SER A 63 -2.39 4.14 0.72
C SER A 63 -1.36 3.04 0.63
N LEU A 64 -1.49 2.04 1.49
CA LEU A 64 -0.72 0.79 1.46
C LEU A 64 -1.51 -0.35 0.81
N GLY A 65 -2.75 -0.08 0.37
CA GLY A 65 -3.67 -1.02 -0.23
C GLY A 65 -3.73 -0.91 -1.76
N PRO A 66 -4.72 -1.56 -2.40
CA PRO A 66 -4.87 -1.53 -3.85
C PRO A 66 -5.07 -0.10 -4.39
N VAL A 67 -4.10 0.41 -5.17
CA VAL A 67 -4.08 1.79 -5.67
C VAL A 67 -5.34 2.17 -6.45
N HIS A 68 -5.90 1.28 -7.26
CA HIS A 68 -7.11 1.56 -8.04
C HIS A 68 -8.35 1.82 -7.16
N HIS A 69 -8.49 1.12 -6.03
CA HIS A 69 -9.56 1.41 -5.08
C HIS A 69 -9.31 2.70 -4.31
N PHE A 70 -8.05 2.98 -3.96
CA PHE A 70 -7.69 4.24 -3.31
C PHE A 70 -8.00 5.46 -4.18
N VAL A 71 -7.67 5.38 -5.48
CA VAL A 71 -7.95 6.46 -6.43
C VAL A 71 -9.44 6.68 -6.62
N ALA A 72 -10.22 5.61 -6.73
CA ALA A 72 -11.67 5.70 -6.79
C ALA A 72 -12.29 6.37 -5.55
N TRP A 73 -11.69 6.16 -4.37
CA TRP A 73 -12.06 6.90 -3.16
C TRP A 73 -11.61 8.37 -3.23
N LEU A 74 -10.36 8.64 -3.60
CA LEU A 74 -9.76 9.99 -3.63
C LEU A 74 -10.49 10.94 -4.60
N GLU A 75 -11.01 10.42 -5.70
CA GLU A 75 -11.82 11.18 -6.66
C GLU A 75 -13.14 11.69 -6.06
N ARG A 76 -13.67 10.99 -5.05
CA ARG A 76 -14.93 11.34 -4.37
C ARG A 76 -14.73 11.96 -2.98
N ALA A 77 -13.55 11.82 -2.41
CA ALA A 77 -13.24 12.31 -1.09
C ALA A 77 -13.31 13.84 -1.04
N THR A 78 -13.88 14.36 0.05
CA THR A 78 -13.90 15.78 0.38
C THR A 78 -13.05 16.00 1.63
N PHE A 79 -12.17 16.99 1.56
CA PHE A 79 -11.28 17.36 2.66
C PHE A 79 -10.80 18.78 2.47
N ASP A 80 -10.45 19.42 3.58
CA ASP A 80 -9.87 20.75 3.61
C ASP A 80 -8.33 20.66 3.50
N GLY A 81 -7.70 21.76 3.08
CA GLY A 81 -6.25 21.86 3.03
C GLY A 81 -5.60 21.13 1.84
N ARG A 82 -4.30 20.82 1.97
CA ARG A 82 -3.48 20.23 0.91
C ARG A 82 -2.60 19.08 1.44
N PRO A 83 -3.20 17.97 1.88
CA PRO A 83 -2.42 16.84 2.39
C PRO A 83 -1.52 16.28 1.29
N ARG A 84 -0.34 15.79 1.68
CA ARG A 84 0.53 15.03 0.76
C ARG A 84 -0.08 13.65 0.52
N VAL A 85 -0.12 13.20 -0.73
CA VAL A 85 -0.60 11.87 -1.10
C VAL A 85 0.57 10.92 -1.33
N VAL A 86 0.57 9.75 -0.68
CA VAL A 86 1.53 8.68 -0.94
C VAL A 86 0.75 7.40 -1.21
N ALA A 87 1.03 6.71 -2.32
CA ALA A 87 0.35 5.46 -2.65
C ALA A 87 1.32 4.36 -3.09
N LEU A 88 1.11 3.16 -2.57
CA LEU A 88 1.76 1.96 -3.07
C LEU A 88 1.02 1.45 -4.31
N SER A 89 1.75 1.26 -5.39
CA SER A 89 1.35 0.56 -6.59
C SER A 89 2.21 -0.70 -6.75
N SER A 90 2.68 -1.02 -7.96
CA SER A 90 3.59 -2.14 -8.20
C SER A 90 4.42 -1.93 -9.47
N MET A 91 5.66 -2.42 -9.47
CA MET A 91 6.49 -2.53 -10.69
C MET A 91 5.80 -3.31 -11.81
N SER A 92 4.77 -4.11 -11.50
CA SER A 92 3.98 -4.81 -12.52
C SER A 92 3.30 -3.85 -13.51
N ALA A 93 3.03 -2.60 -13.10
CA ALA A 93 2.50 -1.55 -13.98
C ALA A 93 3.39 -1.31 -15.22
N ASP A 94 4.70 -1.54 -15.10
CA ASP A 94 5.66 -1.42 -16.21
C ASP A 94 6.13 -2.78 -16.71
N THR A 95 6.62 -3.63 -15.80
CA THR A 95 7.33 -4.87 -16.13
C THR A 95 6.44 -5.95 -16.73
N LYS A 96 5.12 -5.88 -16.52
CA LYS A 96 4.16 -6.89 -17.01
C LYS A 96 3.23 -6.41 -18.12
N ARG A 97 3.44 -5.20 -18.66
CA ARG A 97 2.62 -4.67 -19.78
C ARG A 97 2.62 -5.58 -21.01
N ALA A 98 3.77 -6.19 -21.30
CA ALA A 98 3.95 -7.11 -22.41
C ALA A 98 4.03 -8.59 -21.96
N SER A 99 3.49 -8.93 -20.78
CA SER A 99 3.46 -10.32 -20.32
C SER A 99 2.74 -11.21 -21.34
N PRO A 100 3.19 -12.45 -21.60
CA PRO A 100 2.42 -13.40 -22.41
C PRO A 100 1.09 -13.78 -21.76
N ASP A 101 0.96 -13.67 -20.43
CA ASP A 101 -0.28 -13.96 -19.70
C ASP A 101 -1.27 -12.78 -19.79
N PRO A 102 -2.47 -12.97 -20.37
CA PRO A 102 -3.50 -11.94 -20.43
C PRO A 102 -3.93 -11.37 -19.08
N ALA A 103 -3.97 -12.20 -18.03
CA ALA A 103 -4.36 -11.77 -16.69
C ALA A 103 -3.31 -10.82 -16.09
N GLU A 104 -2.02 -11.09 -16.30
CA GLU A 104 -0.95 -10.19 -15.89
C GLU A 104 -0.99 -8.86 -16.63
N ARG A 105 -1.27 -8.88 -17.95
CA ARG A 105 -1.45 -7.64 -18.74
C ARG A 105 -2.64 -6.82 -18.25
N ALA A 106 -3.77 -7.48 -17.93
CA ALA A 106 -4.95 -6.81 -17.40
C ALA A 106 -4.65 -6.11 -16.06
N VAL A 107 -3.94 -6.77 -15.15
CA VAL A 107 -3.49 -6.16 -13.89
C VAL A 107 -2.55 -4.99 -14.15
N ALA A 108 -1.58 -5.12 -15.05
CA ALA A 108 -0.66 -4.05 -15.40
C ALA A 108 -1.40 -2.81 -15.94
N ALA A 109 -2.41 -3.01 -16.79
CA ALA A 109 -3.24 -1.94 -17.31
C ALA A 109 -4.04 -1.23 -16.22
N VAL A 110 -4.66 -1.97 -15.29
CA VAL A 110 -5.38 -1.39 -14.14
C VAL A 110 -4.46 -0.57 -13.23
N LEU A 111 -3.24 -1.05 -12.97
CA LEU A 111 -2.26 -0.32 -12.17
C LEU A 111 -1.83 0.97 -12.87
N ALA A 112 -1.44 0.90 -14.14
CA ALA A 112 -1.04 2.07 -14.92
C ALA A 112 -2.18 3.10 -15.01
N GLU A 113 -3.42 2.64 -15.21
CA GLU A 113 -4.59 3.52 -15.22
C GLU A 113 -4.79 4.23 -13.88
N ALA A 114 -4.73 3.48 -12.78
CA ALA A 114 -4.89 4.05 -11.45
C ALA A 114 -3.82 5.10 -11.14
N GLU A 115 -2.56 4.86 -11.52
CA GLU A 115 -1.49 5.84 -11.32
C GLU A 115 -1.71 7.12 -12.12
N ARG A 116 -2.16 7.03 -13.39
CA ARG A 116 -2.50 8.22 -14.19
C ARG A 116 -3.64 9.01 -13.57
N ARG A 117 -4.70 8.32 -13.12
CA ARG A 117 -5.84 8.95 -12.44
C ARG A 117 -5.45 9.58 -11.11
N LEU A 118 -4.57 8.93 -10.33
CA LEU A 118 -4.02 9.49 -9.10
C LEU A 118 -3.31 10.81 -9.37
N ALA A 119 -2.38 10.81 -10.33
CA ALA A 119 -1.62 12.00 -10.72
C ALA A 119 -2.56 13.13 -11.16
N ALA A 120 -3.47 12.84 -12.10
CA ALA A 120 -4.43 13.83 -12.60
C ALA A 120 -5.32 14.40 -11.49
N ARG A 121 -5.80 13.56 -10.57
CA ARG A 121 -6.61 14.00 -9.43
C ARG A 121 -5.82 14.87 -8.46
N CYS A 122 -4.59 14.48 -8.13
CA CYS A 122 -3.74 15.26 -7.23
C CYS A 122 -3.34 16.59 -7.86
N GLU A 123 -3.00 16.62 -9.14
CA GLU A 123 -2.67 17.85 -9.90
C GLU A 123 -3.85 18.81 -9.96
N ALA A 124 -5.06 18.32 -10.27
CA ALA A 124 -6.27 19.13 -10.29
C ALA A 124 -6.60 19.76 -8.93
N LEU A 125 -6.20 19.11 -7.83
CA LEU A 125 -6.36 19.60 -6.46
C LEU A 125 -5.13 20.39 -5.94
N GLY A 126 -4.04 20.48 -6.71
CA GLY A 126 -2.79 21.10 -6.28
C GLY A 126 -2.10 20.38 -5.11
N LEU A 127 -2.23 19.06 -5.04
CA LEU A 127 -1.62 18.21 -4.00
C LEU A 127 -0.26 17.68 -4.43
N ALA A 128 0.70 17.72 -3.51
CA ALA A 128 1.95 16.97 -3.68
C ALA A 128 1.65 15.47 -3.59
N TRP A 129 2.18 14.68 -4.52
CA TRP A 129 1.92 13.25 -4.57
C TRP A 129 3.18 12.42 -4.85
N THR A 130 3.16 11.16 -4.44
CA THR A 130 4.22 10.19 -4.69
C THR A 130 3.62 8.80 -4.85
N VAL A 131 3.94 8.12 -5.97
CA VAL A 131 3.60 6.70 -6.16
C VAL A 131 4.87 5.88 -5.99
N LEU A 132 4.85 4.94 -5.05
CA LEU A 132 5.91 3.95 -4.90
C LEU A 132 5.51 2.68 -5.64
N ARG A 133 6.38 2.18 -6.52
CA ARG A 133 6.18 0.92 -7.26
C ARG A 133 7.08 -0.16 -6.68
N PRO A 134 6.73 -0.82 -5.56
CA PRO A 134 7.48 -1.96 -5.08
C PRO A 134 7.34 -3.16 -6.02
N THR A 135 8.29 -4.08 -5.89
CA THR A 135 8.21 -5.44 -6.42
C THR A 135 7.49 -6.34 -5.38
N LEU A 136 7.89 -7.61 -5.27
CA LEU A 136 7.36 -8.53 -4.27
C LEU A 136 7.76 -8.05 -2.87
N ILE A 137 6.76 -7.88 -2.00
CA ILE A 137 6.96 -7.42 -0.61
C ILE A 137 7.03 -8.63 0.33
N TYR A 138 8.00 -8.66 1.23
CA TYR A 138 8.13 -9.65 2.31
C TYR A 138 8.57 -9.00 3.62
N GLY A 139 8.55 -9.74 4.73
CA GLY A 139 9.21 -9.31 5.97
C GLY A 139 8.38 -9.41 7.24
N ALA A 140 7.05 -9.30 7.16
CA ALA A 140 6.20 -9.49 8.36
C ALA A 140 5.59 -10.89 8.52
N GLY A 141 6.02 -11.86 7.71
CA GLY A 141 5.53 -13.24 7.82
C GLY A 141 4.07 -13.45 7.41
N SER A 142 3.46 -12.48 6.73
CA SER A 142 2.07 -12.50 6.29
C SER A 142 1.90 -12.45 4.76
N ASP A 143 3.01 -12.46 4.01
CA ASP A 143 2.95 -12.46 2.56
C ASP A 143 2.54 -13.84 2.05
N LYS A 144 1.97 -13.86 0.85
CA LYS A 144 1.53 -15.10 0.19
C LYS A 144 2.57 -15.65 -0.78
N SER A 145 3.81 -15.14 -0.73
CA SER A 145 4.84 -15.42 -1.71
C SER A 145 6.06 -16.12 -1.10
N ILE A 146 6.95 -15.39 -0.44
CA ILE A 146 8.20 -15.93 0.13
C ILE A 146 7.93 -16.68 1.43
N THR A 147 7.13 -16.13 2.34
CA THR A 147 6.92 -16.70 3.67
C THR A 147 6.39 -18.14 3.65
N PRO A 148 5.37 -18.50 2.84
CA PRO A 148 4.86 -19.87 2.79
C PRO A 148 5.93 -20.87 2.30
N LEU A 149 6.75 -20.46 1.33
CA LEU A 149 7.86 -21.28 0.81
C LEU A 149 8.93 -21.49 1.87
N ALA A 150 9.37 -20.41 2.54
CA ALA A 150 10.35 -20.47 3.61
C ALA A 150 9.89 -21.34 4.78
N ARG A 151 8.63 -21.20 5.22
CA ARG A 151 8.06 -22.02 6.31
C ARG A 151 8.01 -23.50 5.94
N ARG A 152 7.62 -23.83 4.71
CA ARG A 152 7.58 -25.22 4.24
C ARG A 152 8.98 -25.82 4.17
N ALA A 153 9.95 -25.06 3.65
CA ALA A 153 11.33 -25.49 3.55
C ALA A 153 11.97 -25.70 4.93
N ALA A 154 11.71 -24.82 5.89
CA ALA A 154 12.17 -25.00 7.27
C ALA A 154 11.52 -26.23 7.94
N ARG A 155 10.24 -26.51 7.66
CA ARG A 155 9.53 -27.66 8.24
C ARG A 155 10.00 -28.99 7.66
N TRP A 156 10.23 -29.06 6.36
CA TRP A 156 10.52 -30.31 5.65
C TRP A 156 12.00 -30.50 5.34
N HIS A 157 12.83 -29.48 5.58
CA HIS A 157 14.25 -29.43 5.21
C HIS A 157 14.48 -29.66 3.70
N VAL A 158 13.49 -29.28 2.87
CA VAL A 158 13.51 -29.42 1.41
C VAL A 158 13.01 -28.12 0.79
N PHE A 159 13.78 -27.55 -0.15
CA PHE A 159 13.39 -26.36 -0.89
C PHE A 159 13.19 -26.71 -2.38
N PRO A 160 11.95 -26.80 -2.89
CA PRO A 160 11.71 -27.07 -4.29
C PRO A 160 12.10 -25.84 -5.13
N LEU A 161 13.14 -25.99 -5.95
CA LEU A 161 13.58 -24.95 -6.87
C LEU A 161 12.98 -25.20 -8.25
N PRO A 162 11.98 -24.40 -8.69
CA PRO A 162 11.44 -24.54 -10.04
C PRO A 162 12.51 -24.18 -11.08
N ALA A 163 12.66 -25.00 -12.12
CA ALA A 163 13.54 -24.73 -13.25
C ALA A 163 12.94 -23.67 -14.18
N ALA A 164 12.76 -22.46 -13.67
CA ALA A 164 12.19 -21.32 -14.39
C ALA A 164 13.18 -20.14 -14.37
N PRO A 165 13.32 -19.38 -15.48
CA PRO A 165 14.28 -18.26 -15.57
C PRO A 165 13.81 -16.99 -14.83
N GLY A 166 12.81 -17.10 -13.95
CA GLY A 166 12.13 -15.95 -13.35
C GLY A 166 12.99 -15.25 -12.29
N LEU A 167 13.59 -14.10 -12.64
CA LEU A 167 14.25 -13.23 -11.68
C LEU A 167 13.21 -12.50 -10.80
N ARG A 168 13.52 -12.35 -9.52
CA ARG A 168 12.73 -11.61 -8.54
C ARG A 168 13.67 -10.74 -7.72
N GLN A 169 13.27 -9.49 -7.49
CA GLN A 169 13.98 -8.55 -6.63
C GLN A 169 13.06 -8.16 -5.48
N PRO A 170 12.85 -9.02 -4.48
CA PRO A 170 11.94 -8.71 -3.39
C PRO A 170 12.43 -7.54 -2.53
N VAL A 171 11.51 -6.79 -1.96
CA VAL A 171 11.79 -5.66 -1.06
C VAL A 171 11.18 -5.93 0.31
N HIS A 172 11.93 -5.61 1.37
CA HIS A 172 11.43 -5.79 2.72
C HIS A 172 10.36 -4.72 3.04
N ALA A 173 9.28 -5.12 3.72
CA ALA A 173 8.17 -4.24 4.07
C ALA A 173 8.60 -3.08 4.99
N ASP A 174 9.65 -3.31 5.79
CA ASP A 174 10.24 -2.29 6.66
C ASP A 174 10.98 -1.21 5.87
N ASP A 175 11.67 -1.59 4.78
CA ASP A 175 12.35 -0.64 3.89
C ASP A 175 11.33 0.22 3.15
N LEU A 176 10.20 -0.38 2.74
CA LEU A 176 9.09 0.39 2.17
C LEU A 176 8.49 1.36 3.19
N ALA A 177 8.31 0.93 4.44
CA ALA A 177 7.80 1.80 5.49
C ALA A 177 8.74 2.97 5.79
N LEU A 178 10.06 2.79 5.62
CA LEU A 178 11.04 3.88 5.75
C LEU A 178 10.96 4.89 4.60
N GLY A 179 10.61 4.45 3.39
CA GLY A 179 10.49 5.31 2.21
C GLY A 179 9.17 6.06 2.08
N VAL A 180 8.19 5.77 2.94
CA VAL A 180 6.89 6.48 3.05
C VAL A 180 7.03 7.69 3.96
#